data_AF-E9I632-F1
#
_entry.id   AF-E9I632-F1
#
_cell.length_a   1.000
_cell.length_b   1.000
_cell.length_c   1.000
_cell.angle_alpha   90.00
_cell.angle_beta   90.00
_cell.angle_gamma   90.00
#
_symmetry.space_group_name_H-M   'P 1'
#
loop_
_entity.id
_entity.type
_entity.pdbx_description
1 polymer ?
#
loop_
_entity_poly.entity_id
_entity_poly.type
_entity_poly.pdbx_seq_one_letter_code
_entity_poly.pdbx_strand_id
1 'polypeptide(L)'
;MIYIINIMTNQGCREAFDRNSFRILAGFWLLGAMVLVNSYSGIVISSLTVPKMMPPIETLDDLAASKDVEIIVRHDTLIGEQILQAKTGVYKVLGDQARKHTDHILGDPFKVSAMLETGKYAYPFIQAFNSWFVAQQYKKVGQCRFHATKPLPVPLGYYSWLVKKGNPNARLFDQGLVKLWESGLSYFWGNIAIGKDKATECFENKRQRSSAQQVPIRLVDLTSAFLILGIGLGLAIIAFLHELIKSKFFR
;
A
#
# COMPACT_ATOMS: atom_id res chain seq x y z
N MET A 1 -3.56 6.54 45.50
CA MET A 1 -3.91 6.31 44.08
C MET A 1 -3.99 7.60 43.28
N ILE A 2 -4.77 8.60 43.71
CA ILE A 2 -4.98 9.88 42.99
C ILE A 2 -3.66 10.62 42.71
N TYR A 3 -2.72 10.65 43.67
CA TYR A 3 -1.41 11.27 43.49
C TYR A 3 -0.61 10.68 42.30
N ILE A 4 -0.62 9.35 42.14
CA ILE A 4 0.10 8.66 41.06
C ILE A 4 -0.58 8.93 39.71
N ILE A 5 -1.92 8.92 39.67
CA ILE A 5 -2.68 9.18 38.43
C ILE A 5 -2.45 10.62 37.95
N ASN A 6 -2.51 11.61 38.83
CA ASN A 6 -2.27 13.01 38.49
C ASN A 6 -0.85 13.27 37.98
N ILE A 7 0.12 12.53 38.53
CA ILE A 7 1.50 12.52 38.04
C ILE A 7 1.59 11.89 36.65
N MET A 8 0.92 10.76 36.41
CA MET A 8 0.90 10.12 35.09
C MET A 8 0.23 10.99 34.01
N THR A 9 -0.77 11.78 34.37
CA THR A 9 -1.48 12.67 33.44
C THR A 9 -0.85 14.07 33.33
N ASN A 10 0.32 14.30 33.92
CA ASN A 10 1.00 15.61 33.97
C ASN A 10 0.14 16.77 34.51
N GLN A 11 -0.88 16.49 35.35
CA GLN A 11 -1.77 17.53 35.88
C GLN A 11 -1.25 18.17 37.18
N GLY A 12 -0.13 17.66 37.72
CA GLY A 12 0.42 18.11 38.99
C GLY A 12 -0.46 17.71 40.18
N CYS A 13 0.13 17.65 41.37
CA CYS A 13 -0.61 17.42 42.61
C CYS A 13 0.17 17.99 43.78
N ARG A 14 -0.53 18.37 44.86
CA ARG A 14 0.11 18.67 46.14
C ARG A 14 0.85 17.44 46.65
N GLU A 15 2.01 17.67 47.27
CA GLU A 15 2.84 16.60 47.82
C GLU A 15 2.07 15.77 48.85
N ALA A 16 2.07 14.45 48.68
CA ALA A 16 1.39 13.54 49.58
C ALA A 16 2.16 13.34 50.90
N PHE A 17 3.49 13.43 50.88
CA PHE A 17 4.35 13.19 52.04
C PHE A 17 5.63 14.06 51.97
N ASP A 18 5.96 14.72 53.09
CA ASP A 18 7.12 15.62 53.22
C ASP A 18 8.43 14.88 53.60
N ARG A 19 8.68 13.72 52.97
CA ARG A 19 9.89 12.91 53.21
C ARG A 19 10.79 12.91 51.99
N ASN A 20 12.09 13.16 52.18
CA ASN A 20 13.08 13.18 51.10
C ASN A 20 13.14 11.86 50.31
N SER A 21 13.03 10.71 50.97
CA SER A 21 12.97 9.39 50.30
C SER A 21 11.79 9.25 49.35
N PHE A 22 10.64 9.85 49.69
CA PHE A 22 9.45 9.84 48.84
C PHE A 22 9.63 10.75 47.61
N ARG A 23 10.26 11.93 47.78
CA ARG A 23 10.57 12.85 46.67
C ARG A 23 11.53 12.22 45.66
N ILE A 24 12.56 11.51 46.12
CA ILE A 24 13.51 10.81 45.23
C ILE A 24 12.80 9.70 44.44
N LEU A 25 11.97 8.88 45.11
CA LEU A 25 11.20 7.83 44.45
C LEU A 25 10.21 8.41 43.42
N ALA A 26 9.49 9.47 43.79
CA ALA A 26 8.56 10.16 42.90
C ALA A 26 9.28 10.80 41.71
N GLY A 27 10.49 11.35 41.90
CA GLY A 27 11.33 11.88 40.83
C GLY A 27 11.76 10.83 39.82
N PHE A 28 12.21 9.65 40.29
CA PHE A 28 12.55 8.53 39.39
C PHE A 28 11.32 8.04 38.63
N TRP A 29 10.17 7.93 39.32
CA TRP A 29 8.90 7.57 38.69
C TRP A 29 8.46 8.59 37.62
N LEU A 30 8.59 9.88 37.90
CA LEU A 30 8.29 10.97 36.96
C LEU A 30 9.15 10.90 35.71
N LEU A 31 10.46 10.66 35.87
CA LEU A 31 11.37 10.49 34.73
C LEU A 31 10.97 9.29 33.87
N GLY A 32 10.66 8.15 34.49
CA GLY A 32 10.18 6.96 33.78
C GLY A 32 8.87 7.21 33.03
N ALA A 33 7.89 7.83 33.70
CA ALA A 33 6.60 8.19 33.10
C ALA A 33 6.76 9.17 31.93
N MET A 34 7.62 10.19 32.06
CA MET A 34 7.90 11.15 31.01
C MET A 34 8.49 10.48 29.76
N VAL A 35 9.47 9.58 29.94
CA VAL A 35 10.07 8.83 28.82
C VAL A 35 9.03 7.95 28.14
N LEU A 36 8.18 7.25 28.90
CA LEU A 36 7.12 6.39 28.35
C LEU A 36 6.08 7.20 27.56
N VAL A 37 5.59 8.31 28.10
CA VAL A 37 4.59 9.17 27.44
C VAL A 37 5.17 9.79 26.17
N ASN A 38 6.41 10.27 26.20
CA ASN A 38 7.07 10.84 25.03
C ASN A 38 7.33 9.79 23.94
N SER A 39 7.77 8.58 24.34
CA SER A 39 8.01 7.47 23.40
C SER A 39 6.71 7.02 22.75
N TYR A 40 5.65 6.85 23.56
CA TYR A 40 4.33 6.48 23.06
C TYR A 40 3.77 7.53 22.09
N SER A 41 3.84 8.82 22.45
CA SER A 41 3.40 9.92 21.59
C SER A 41 4.17 9.93 20.26
N GLY A 42 5.49 9.68 20.29
CA GLY A 42 6.30 9.57 19.08
C GLY A 42 5.88 8.41 18.17
N ILE A 43 5.64 7.23 18.74
CA ILE A 43 5.18 6.06 17.98
C ILE A 43 3.79 6.30 17.38
N VAL A 44 2.86 6.85 18.17
CA VAL A 44 1.50 7.16 17.70
C VAL A 44 1.54 8.16 16.56
N ILE A 45 2.27 9.27 16.71
CA ILE A 45 2.43 10.28 15.66
C ILE A 45 3.06 9.64 14.41
N SER A 46 4.12 8.85 14.54
CA SER A 46 4.73 8.17 13.40
C SER A 46 3.76 7.22 12.69
N SER A 47 2.97 6.46 13.46
CA SER A 47 2.00 5.51 12.91
C SER A 47 0.79 6.16 12.24
N LEU A 48 0.38 7.35 12.71
CA LEU A 48 -0.74 8.11 12.15
C LEU A 48 -0.32 8.97 10.95
N THR A 49 0.94 9.42 10.93
CA THR A 49 1.46 10.27 9.85
C THR A 49 1.94 9.48 8.64
N VAL A 50 2.39 8.24 8.82
CA VAL A 50 2.81 7.38 7.71
C VAL A 50 1.61 6.55 7.25
N PRO A 51 1.05 6.81 6.04
CA PRO A 51 -0.03 6.00 5.53
C PRO A 51 0.47 4.56 5.37
N LYS A 52 -0.25 3.60 5.96
CA LYS A 52 -0.06 2.17 5.70
C LYS A 52 -0.47 1.88 4.26
N MET A 53 0.44 2.07 3.32
CA MET A 53 0.26 1.52 1.98
C MET A 53 0.49 0.02 2.04
N MET A 54 -0.36 -0.75 1.37
CA MET A 54 -0.12 -2.17 1.17
C MET A 54 1.28 -2.34 0.56
N PRO A 55 2.09 -3.30 1.04
CA PRO A 55 3.40 -3.54 0.46
C PRO A 55 3.22 -3.79 -1.04
N PRO A 56 4.00 -3.13 -1.91
CA PRO A 56 3.91 -3.36 -3.33
C PRO A 56 4.28 -4.82 -3.62
N ILE A 57 3.43 -5.49 -4.39
CA ILE A 57 3.71 -6.85 -4.90
C ILE A 57 4.79 -6.68 -5.97
N GLU A 58 6.06 -7.03 -5.68
CA GLU A 58 7.14 -6.92 -6.67
C GLU A 58 7.45 -8.24 -7.37
N THR A 59 7.09 -9.37 -6.77
CA THR A 59 7.36 -10.71 -7.32
C THR A 59 6.08 -11.51 -7.58
N LEU A 60 6.20 -12.54 -8.43
CA LEU A 60 5.11 -13.48 -8.67
C LEU A 60 4.82 -14.35 -7.44
N ASP A 61 5.82 -14.61 -6.60
CA ASP A 61 5.66 -15.31 -5.32
C ASP A 61 4.81 -14.50 -4.35
N ASP A 62 5.08 -13.19 -4.23
CA ASP A 62 4.28 -12.28 -3.42
C ASP A 62 2.83 -12.22 -3.92
N LEU A 63 2.64 -12.25 -5.24
CA LEU A 63 1.31 -12.28 -5.84
C LEU A 63 0.58 -13.58 -5.50
N ALA A 64 1.26 -14.73 -5.60
CA ALA A 64 0.68 -16.03 -5.30
C ALA A 64 0.32 -16.17 -3.80
N ALA A 65 1.08 -15.53 -2.91
CA ALA A 65 0.84 -15.51 -1.48
C ALA A 65 -0.22 -14.49 -1.03
N SER A 66 -0.49 -13.47 -1.84
CA SER A 66 -1.46 -12.41 -1.53
C SER A 66 -2.88 -12.95 -1.47
N LYS A 67 -3.65 -12.51 -0.48
CA LYS A 67 -5.10 -12.78 -0.35
C LYS A 67 -5.97 -11.60 -0.78
N ASP A 68 -5.38 -10.41 -0.88
CA ASP A 68 -6.10 -9.17 -1.15
C ASP A 68 -6.23 -8.88 -2.65
N VAL A 69 -5.36 -9.50 -3.46
CA VAL A 69 -5.28 -9.28 -4.91
C VAL A 69 -5.30 -10.61 -5.64
N GLU A 70 -6.27 -10.78 -6.52
CA GLU A 70 -6.41 -11.98 -7.35
C GLU A 70 -5.77 -11.78 -8.73
N ILE A 71 -5.43 -12.87 -9.41
CA ILE A 71 -4.79 -12.80 -10.73
C ILE A 71 -5.82 -12.87 -11.86
N ILE A 72 -5.67 -11.99 -12.84
CA ILE A 72 -6.34 -12.06 -14.15
C ILE A 72 -5.33 -12.56 -15.18
N VAL A 73 -5.72 -13.50 -16.01
CA VAL A 73 -4.85 -14.09 -17.03
C VAL A 73 -5.51 -13.97 -18.40
N ARG A 74 -4.72 -13.61 -19.42
CA ARG A 74 -5.17 -13.61 -20.80
C ARG A 74 -4.65 -14.82 -21.56
N HIS A 75 -5.58 -15.68 -22.00
CA HIS A 75 -5.25 -16.94 -22.68
C HIS A 75 -4.58 -16.75 -24.05
N ASP A 76 -4.77 -15.60 -24.68
CA ASP A 76 -4.20 -15.25 -25.99
C ASP A 76 -2.81 -14.62 -25.92
N THR A 77 -2.19 -14.60 -24.73
CA THR A 77 -0.86 -14.03 -24.50
C THR A 77 0.14 -15.12 -24.11
N LEU A 78 1.39 -14.98 -24.54
CA LEU A 78 2.46 -15.93 -24.22
C LEU A 78 2.58 -16.19 -22.70
N ILE A 79 2.55 -15.12 -21.90
CA ILE A 79 2.65 -15.23 -20.44
C ILE A 79 1.42 -15.92 -19.85
N GLY A 80 0.23 -15.65 -20.37
CA GLY A 80 -0.98 -16.30 -19.90
C GLY A 80 -1.03 -17.77 -20.27
N GLU A 81 -0.59 -18.13 -21.48
CA GLU A 81 -0.43 -19.53 -21.87
C GLU A 81 0.60 -20.24 -20.98
N GLN A 82 1.74 -19.61 -20.70
CA GLN A 82 2.75 -20.16 -19.77
C GLN A 82 2.19 -20.37 -18.36
N ILE A 83 1.45 -19.40 -17.81
CA ILE A 83 0.78 -19.52 -16.51
C ILE A 83 -0.24 -20.67 -16.53
N LEU A 84 -1.06 -20.74 -17.58
CA LEU A 84 -2.10 -21.75 -17.72
C LEU A 84 -1.58 -23.15 -18.06
N GLN A 85 -0.38 -23.31 -18.62
CA GLN A 85 0.19 -24.61 -18.95
C GLN A 85 1.22 -25.11 -17.92
N ALA A 86 1.68 -24.23 -17.02
CA ALA A 86 2.67 -24.58 -16.02
C ALA A 86 2.20 -25.71 -15.10
N LYS A 87 3.07 -26.71 -14.92
CA LYS A 87 2.82 -27.88 -14.04
C LYS A 87 3.53 -27.79 -12.69
N THR A 88 4.49 -26.87 -12.56
CA THR A 88 5.37 -26.74 -11.39
C THR A 88 5.67 -25.27 -11.10
N GLY A 89 5.97 -24.95 -9.84
CA GLY A 89 6.37 -23.61 -9.41
C GLY A 89 5.23 -22.60 -9.29
N VAL A 90 5.59 -21.33 -9.17
CA VAL A 90 4.68 -20.19 -8.92
C VAL A 90 3.61 -20.05 -10.00
N TYR A 91 3.99 -20.27 -11.25
CA TYR A 91 3.05 -20.22 -12.38
C TYR A 91 1.91 -21.24 -12.26
N LYS A 92 2.17 -22.42 -11.69
CA LYS A 92 1.12 -23.40 -11.42
C LYS A 92 0.13 -22.86 -10.38
N VAL A 93 0.63 -22.26 -9.29
CA VAL A 93 -0.22 -21.71 -8.23
C VAL A 93 -1.10 -20.59 -8.78
N LEU A 94 -0.52 -19.68 -9.55
CA LEU A 94 -1.23 -18.60 -10.22
C LEU A 94 -2.24 -19.11 -11.27
N GLY A 95 -1.86 -20.14 -12.03
CA GLY A 95 -2.75 -20.80 -13.00
C GLY A 95 -3.92 -21.50 -12.32
N ASP A 96 -3.69 -22.18 -11.19
CA ASP A 96 -4.73 -22.84 -10.41
C ASP A 96 -5.66 -21.81 -9.73
N GLN A 97 -5.14 -20.67 -9.28
CA GLN A 97 -5.95 -19.53 -8.82
C GLN A 97 -6.84 -18.97 -9.93
N ALA A 98 -6.28 -18.75 -11.12
CA ALA A 98 -7.05 -18.28 -12.28
C ALA A 98 -8.12 -19.30 -12.72
N ARG A 99 -7.83 -20.61 -12.65
CA ARG A 99 -8.79 -21.67 -13.03
C ARG A 99 -9.95 -21.83 -12.05
N LYS A 100 -9.80 -21.45 -10.77
CA LYS A 100 -10.90 -21.47 -9.79
C LYS A 100 -12.04 -20.54 -10.18
N HIS A 101 -11.74 -19.45 -10.88
CA HIS A 101 -12.71 -18.46 -11.34
C HIS A 101 -12.54 -18.26 -12.85
N THR A 102 -13.38 -18.95 -13.63
CA THR A 102 -13.29 -18.92 -15.11
C THR A 102 -13.43 -17.49 -15.67
N ASP A 103 -14.08 -16.59 -14.92
CA ASP A 103 -14.22 -15.17 -15.24
C ASP A 103 -12.89 -14.38 -15.21
N HIS A 104 -11.82 -14.94 -14.62
CA HIS A 104 -10.49 -14.32 -14.60
C HIS A 104 -9.63 -14.69 -15.82
N ILE A 105 -10.10 -15.64 -16.65
CA ILE A 105 -9.44 -16.02 -17.90
C ILE A 105 -10.14 -15.29 -19.04
N LEU A 106 -9.51 -14.20 -19.51
CA LEU A 106 -10.10 -13.29 -20.47
C LEU A 106 -9.39 -13.38 -21.83
N GLY A 107 -10.08 -12.96 -22.89
CA GLY A 107 -9.48 -12.69 -24.21
C GLY A 107 -9.57 -11.22 -24.61
N ASP A 108 -10.59 -10.52 -24.11
CA ASP A 108 -10.87 -9.14 -24.47
C ASP A 108 -10.04 -8.16 -23.61
N PRO A 109 -9.15 -7.34 -24.21
CA PRO A 109 -8.34 -6.36 -23.48
C PRO A 109 -9.19 -5.29 -22.75
N PHE A 110 -10.37 -4.94 -23.25
CA PHE A 110 -11.22 -3.93 -22.62
C PHE A 110 -11.87 -4.43 -21.34
N LYS A 111 -12.17 -5.73 -21.26
CA LYS A 111 -12.65 -6.35 -20.02
C LYS A 111 -11.54 -6.42 -18.97
N VAL A 112 -10.31 -6.68 -19.39
CA VAL A 112 -9.15 -6.67 -18.47
C VAL A 112 -8.97 -5.29 -17.86
N SER A 113 -9.01 -4.21 -18.64
CA SER A 113 -8.85 -2.87 -18.08
C SER A 113 -9.99 -2.50 -17.13
N ALA A 114 -11.24 -2.85 -17.45
CA ALA A 114 -12.38 -2.61 -16.58
C ALA A 114 -12.28 -3.38 -15.25
N MET A 115 -11.86 -4.65 -15.28
CA MET A 115 -11.63 -5.41 -14.05
C MET A 115 -10.45 -4.85 -13.25
N LEU A 116 -9.34 -4.49 -13.90
CA LEU A 116 -8.19 -3.88 -13.22
C LEU A 116 -8.56 -2.57 -12.52
N GLU A 117 -9.44 -1.74 -13.10
CA GLU A 117 -9.89 -0.48 -12.49
C GLU A 117 -10.56 -0.67 -11.10
N THR A 118 -11.08 -1.86 -10.80
CA THR A 118 -11.64 -2.20 -9.48
C THR A 118 -10.57 -2.23 -8.37
N GLY A 119 -9.30 -2.42 -8.71
CA GLY A 119 -8.18 -2.44 -7.75
C GLY A 119 -8.00 -3.75 -6.98
N LYS A 120 -8.76 -4.80 -7.30
CA LYS A 120 -8.67 -6.11 -6.63
C LYS A 120 -7.87 -7.15 -7.41
N TYR A 121 -7.36 -6.79 -8.59
CA TYR A 121 -6.75 -7.74 -9.50
C TYR A 121 -5.36 -7.29 -9.95
N ALA A 122 -4.49 -8.28 -10.16
CA ALA A 122 -3.18 -8.13 -10.80
C ALA A 122 -3.20 -8.78 -12.18
N TYR A 123 -2.52 -8.15 -13.13
CA TYR A 123 -2.42 -8.63 -14.50
C TYR A 123 -0.94 -8.71 -14.92
N PRO A 124 -0.34 -9.92 -14.94
CA PRO A 124 1.03 -10.11 -15.38
C PRO A 124 1.09 -9.98 -16.91
N PHE A 125 1.68 -8.89 -17.38
CA PHE A 125 1.87 -8.63 -18.80
C PHE A 125 3.12 -7.77 -19.03
N ILE A 126 3.32 -7.32 -20.27
CA ILE A 126 4.50 -6.57 -20.68
C ILE A 126 4.56 -5.23 -19.94
N GLN A 127 5.76 -4.88 -19.46
CA GLN A 127 6.00 -3.69 -18.64
C GLN A 127 5.51 -2.40 -19.32
N ALA A 128 5.67 -2.28 -20.64
CA ALA A 128 5.19 -1.11 -21.39
C ALA A 128 3.69 -0.89 -21.23
N PHE A 129 2.88 -1.96 -21.28
CA PHE A 129 1.43 -1.88 -21.06
C PHE A 129 1.11 -1.54 -19.61
N ASN A 130 1.79 -2.18 -18.65
CA ASN A 130 1.55 -1.92 -17.22
C ASN A 130 1.87 -0.46 -16.86
N SER A 131 2.99 0.07 -17.34
CA SER A 131 3.33 1.48 -17.18
C SER A 131 2.33 2.39 -17.89
N TRP A 132 1.88 2.05 -19.10
CA TRP A 132 0.87 2.83 -19.81
C TRP A 132 -0.45 2.86 -19.04
N PHE A 133 -0.91 1.73 -18.51
CA PHE A 133 -2.14 1.66 -17.73
C PHE A 133 -2.06 2.55 -16.48
N VAL A 134 -0.97 2.48 -15.72
CA VAL A 134 -0.74 3.35 -14.54
C VAL A 134 -0.77 4.82 -14.94
N ALA A 135 -0.09 5.20 -16.03
CA ALA A 135 -0.06 6.59 -16.50
C ALA A 135 -1.44 7.09 -16.97
N GLN A 136 -2.24 6.23 -17.62
CA GLN A 136 -3.61 6.57 -18.03
C GLN A 136 -4.53 6.75 -16.81
N GLN A 137 -4.44 5.86 -15.82
CA GLN A 137 -5.24 5.99 -14.60
C GLN A 137 -4.86 7.23 -13.79
N TYR A 138 -3.58 7.55 -13.73
CA TYR A 138 -3.11 8.80 -13.15
C TYR A 138 -3.68 10.01 -13.88
N LYS A 139 -3.72 10.00 -15.21
CA LYS A 139 -4.34 11.08 -16.00
C LYS A 139 -5.84 11.24 -15.74
N LYS A 140 -6.57 10.15 -15.48
CA LYS A 140 -8.02 10.18 -15.19
C LYS A 140 -8.34 10.73 -13.80
N VAL A 141 -7.61 10.27 -12.77
CA VAL A 141 -7.97 10.50 -11.35
C VAL A 141 -7.04 11.52 -10.67
N GLY A 142 -5.85 11.75 -11.21
CA GLY A 142 -4.80 12.56 -10.59
C GLY A 142 -4.11 11.89 -9.41
N GLN A 143 -4.31 10.59 -9.19
CA GLN A 143 -3.72 9.83 -8.09
C GLN A 143 -3.13 8.49 -8.57
N CYS A 144 -1.96 8.14 -8.03
CA CYS A 144 -1.25 6.90 -8.36
C CYS A 144 -1.85 5.71 -7.59
N ARG A 145 -3.02 5.24 -8.01
CA ARG A 145 -3.74 4.09 -7.42
C ARG A 145 -3.11 2.74 -7.74
N PHE A 146 -2.45 2.64 -8.89
CA PHE A 146 -1.86 1.41 -9.41
C PHE A 146 -0.34 1.48 -9.35
N HIS A 147 0.29 0.32 -9.19
CA HIS A 147 1.74 0.18 -9.18
C HIS A 147 2.15 -0.82 -10.26
N ALA A 148 3.11 -0.43 -11.09
CA ALA A 148 3.75 -1.32 -12.06
C ALA A 148 5.04 -1.84 -11.44
N THR A 149 5.18 -3.17 -11.39
CA THR A 149 6.38 -3.82 -10.86
C THR A 149 7.59 -3.56 -11.74
N LYS A 150 8.78 -3.81 -11.19
CA LYS A 150 9.99 -3.95 -12.00
C LYS A 150 9.82 -5.08 -13.03
N PRO A 151 10.54 -5.03 -14.16
CA PRO A 151 10.45 -6.08 -15.16
C PRO A 151 10.82 -7.41 -14.50
N LEU A 152 9.86 -8.34 -14.54
CA LEU A 152 10.07 -9.70 -14.05
C LEU A 152 11.09 -10.39 -14.96
N PRO A 153 11.92 -11.33 -14.42
CA PRO A 153 12.90 -12.09 -15.19
C PRO A 153 12.24 -13.18 -16.04
N VAL A 154 11.19 -12.79 -16.78
CA VAL A 154 10.49 -13.63 -17.73
C VAL A 154 11.11 -13.36 -19.10
N PRO A 155 11.38 -14.39 -19.91
CA PRO A 155 11.75 -14.20 -21.30
C PRO A 155 10.54 -13.64 -22.07
N LEU A 156 10.35 -12.32 -21.96
CA LEU A 156 9.47 -11.58 -22.84
C LEU A 156 10.16 -11.57 -24.20
N GLY A 157 9.59 -12.28 -25.17
CA GLY A 157 10.13 -12.32 -26.53
C GLY A 157 10.34 -10.91 -27.09
N TYR A 158 11.26 -10.79 -28.04
CA TYR A 158 11.48 -9.54 -28.75
C TYR A 158 10.30 -9.24 -29.67
N TYR A 159 9.84 -7.99 -29.68
CA TYR A 159 8.95 -7.51 -30.72
C TYR A 159 9.73 -7.41 -32.02
N SER A 160 9.25 -8.09 -33.05
CA SER A 160 9.87 -8.12 -34.37
C SER A 160 8.91 -7.58 -35.43
N TRP A 161 9.49 -6.98 -36.47
CA TRP A 161 8.73 -6.62 -37.67
C TRP A 161 8.75 -7.81 -38.60
N LEU A 162 7.57 -8.32 -38.93
CA LEU A 162 7.41 -9.46 -39.81
C LEU A 162 7.31 -8.97 -41.26
N VAL A 163 8.21 -9.47 -42.10
CA VAL A 163 8.20 -9.22 -43.55
C VAL A 163 7.96 -10.53 -44.30
N LYS A 164 7.30 -10.43 -45.46
CA LYS A 164 7.08 -11.59 -46.33
C LYS A 164 8.42 -12.23 -46.71
N LYS A 165 8.49 -13.56 -46.65
CA LYS A 165 9.68 -14.32 -47.08
C LYS A 165 10.04 -13.98 -48.53
N GLY A 166 11.31 -13.65 -48.77
CA GLY A 166 11.83 -13.24 -50.08
C GLY A 166 11.61 -11.77 -50.44
N ASN A 167 11.16 -10.92 -49.52
CA ASN A 167 11.04 -9.49 -49.78
C ASN A 167 12.42 -8.85 -50.02
N PRO A 168 12.67 -8.21 -51.18
CA PRO A 168 13.97 -7.59 -51.50
C PRO A 168 14.34 -6.47 -50.52
N ASN A 169 13.36 -5.83 -49.88
CA ASN A 169 13.57 -4.72 -48.95
C ASN A 169 13.81 -5.17 -47.51
N ALA A 170 13.77 -6.48 -47.21
CA ALA A 170 13.93 -6.98 -45.84
C ALA A 170 15.23 -6.48 -45.18
N ARG A 171 16.33 -6.44 -45.93
CA ARG A 171 17.64 -5.98 -45.45
C ARG A 171 17.65 -4.48 -45.12
N LEU A 172 16.87 -3.68 -45.85
CA LEU A 172 16.75 -2.25 -45.60
C LEU A 172 15.98 -1.98 -44.29
N PHE A 173 14.92 -2.75 -44.03
CA PHE A 173 14.20 -2.69 -42.75
C PHE A 173 15.08 -3.12 -41.58
N ASP A 174 15.86 -4.18 -41.74
CA ASP A 174 16.77 -4.68 -40.70
C ASP A 174 17.81 -3.61 -40.30
N GLN A 175 18.51 -3.03 -41.28
CA GLN A 175 19.46 -1.95 -41.02
C GLN A 175 18.81 -0.70 -40.42
N GLY A 176 17.59 -0.36 -40.87
CA GLY A 176 16.82 0.75 -40.33
C GLY A 176 16.45 0.54 -38.87
N LEU A 177 16.00 -0.67 -38.51
CA LEU A 177 15.63 -1.04 -37.14
C LEU A 177 16.85 -1.04 -36.21
N VAL A 178 18.01 -1.55 -36.67
CA VAL A 178 19.26 -1.50 -35.88
C VAL A 178 19.65 -0.05 -35.60
N LYS A 179 19.67 0.82 -36.61
CA LYS A 179 19.98 2.25 -36.42
C LYS A 179 18.97 2.93 -35.49
N LEU A 180 17.69 2.61 -35.60
CA LEU A 180 16.64 3.14 -34.73
C LEU A 180 16.79 2.67 -33.28
N TRP A 181 17.29 1.45 -33.07
CA TRP A 181 17.61 0.92 -31.75
C TRP A 181 18.86 1.59 -31.16
N GLU A 182 19.96 1.62 -31.92
CA GLU A 182 21.25 2.20 -31.51
C GLU A 182 21.16 3.71 -31.20
N SER A 183 20.33 4.44 -31.93
CA SER A 183 20.06 5.86 -31.66
C SER A 183 19.23 6.12 -30.40
N GLY A 184 18.62 5.09 -29.80
CA GLY A 184 17.76 5.25 -28.62
C GLY A 184 16.39 5.90 -28.89
N LEU A 185 16.07 6.25 -30.14
CA LEU A 185 14.80 6.87 -30.54
C LEU A 185 13.60 6.00 -30.19
N SER A 186 13.73 4.68 -30.33
CA SER A 186 12.70 3.70 -29.96
C SER A 186 12.30 3.81 -28.47
N TYR A 187 13.28 3.91 -27.57
CA TYR A 187 13.06 4.08 -26.13
C TYR A 187 12.42 5.44 -25.81
N PHE A 188 12.91 6.50 -26.45
CA PHE A 188 12.38 7.86 -26.29
C PHE A 188 10.90 7.96 -26.69
N TRP A 189 10.55 7.52 -27.90
CA TRP A 189 9.15 7.51 -28.36
C TRP A 189 8.26 6.58 -27.54
N GLY A 190 8.80 5.44 -27.08
CA GLY A 190 8.10 4.53 -26.18
C GLY A 190 7.69 5.22 -24.87
N ASN A 191 8.60 5.94 -24.22
CA ASN A 191 8.30 6.66 -22.98
C ASN A 191 7.27 7.79 -23.18
N ILE A 192 7.36 8.50 -24.31
CA ILE A 192 6.37 9.54 -24.68
C ILE A 192 4.99 8.91 -24.89
N ALA A 193 4.91 7.80 -25.64
CA ALA A 193 3.64 7.12 -25.93
C ALA A 193 2.99 6.55 -24.65
N ILE A 194 3.81 6.05 -23.72
CA ILE A 194 3.36 5.59 -22.39
C ILE A 194 2.88 6.79 -21.55
N GLY A 195 3.45 7.98 -21.76
CA GLY A 195 3.14 9.17 -20.98
C GLY A 195 3.84 9.21 -19.63
N LYS A 196 5.03 8.57 -19.51
CA LYS A 196 5.78 8.50 -18.24
C LYS A 196 6.07 9.88 -17.66
N ASP A 197 6.37 10.86 -18.50
CA ASP A 197 6.69 12.24 -18.08
C ASP A 197 5.54 12.90 -17.31
N LYS A 198 4.29 12.53 -17.62
CA LYS A 198 3.10 13.09 -16.97
C LYS A 198 2.75 12.39 -15.66
N ALA A 199 3.30 11.20 -15.43
CA ALA A 199 3.02 10.37 -14.26
C ALA A 199 4.33 9.97 -13.54
N THR A 200 5.32 10.86 -13.55
CA THR A 200 6.64 10.65 -12.93
C THR A 200 6.52 10.30 -11.45
N GLU A 201 5.57 10.89 -10.74
CA GLU A 201 5.27 10.59 -9.33
C GLU A 201 4.88 9.12 -9.08
N CYS A 202 4.33 8.43 -10.08
CA CYS A 202 3.94 7.01 -9.94
C CYS A 202 5.11 6.05 -10.21
N PHE A 203 6.13 6.49 -10.95
CA PHE A 203 7.24 5.64 -11.40
C PHE A 203 8.55 5.92 -10.65
N GLU A 204 8.73 7.12 -10.12
CA GLU A 204 9.90 7.43 -9.32
C GLU A 204 9.72 6.92 -7.89
N ASN A 205 10.73 6.23 -7.36
CA ASN A 205 10.84 5.85 -5.95
C ASN A 205 10.91 7.07 -4.99
N LYS A 206 10.70 8.29 -5.50
CA LYS A 206 10.47 9.47 -4.68
C LYS A 206 9.28 9.29 -3.73
N ARG A 207 8.39 8.30 -3.89
CA ARG A 207 7.42 7.95 -2.82
C ARG A 207 8.02 7.68 -1.43
N GLN A 208 9.31 7.36 -1.32
CA GLN A 208 10.00 7.29 -0.02
C GLN A 208 10.60 8.63 0.46
N ARG A 209 10.70 9.66 -0.40
CA ARG A 209 11.40 10.94 -0.13
C ARG A 209 10.58 12.21 -0.40
N SER A 210 9.70 12.24 -1.39
CA SER A 210 8.83 13.37 -1.72
C SER A 210 7.59 13.30 -0.87
N SER A 211 7.69 13.92 0.31
CA SER A 211 6.58 14.20 1.20
C SER A 211 5.92 12.92 1.71
N ALA A 212 6.24 12.56 2.96
CA ALA A 212 5.16 12.24 3.87
C ALA A 212 4.15 13.40 3.75
N GLN A 213 3.23 13.33 2.78
CA GLN A 213 2.06 14.18 2.78
C GLN A 213 1.46 13.87 4.12
N GLN A 214 1.64 14.80 5.06
CA GLN A 214 1.07 14.72 6.38
C GLN A 214 -0.43 14.63 6.13
N VAL A 215 -0.94 13.41 6.11
CA VAL A 215 -2.36 13.19 5.91
C VAL A 215 -3.00 13.92 7.09
N PRO A 216 -3.90 14.88 6.85
CA PRO A 216 -4.53 15.60 7.94
C PRO A 216 -5.24 14.58 8.80
N ILE A 217 -4.93 14.58 10.11
CA ILE A 217 -5.51 13.64 11.08
C ILE A 217 -7.03 13.75 10.98
N ARG A 218 -7.69 12.62 10.74
CA ARG A 218 -9.14 12.58 10.57
C ARG A 218 -9.80 12.21 11.90
N LEU A 219 -11.07 12.57 12.05
CA LEU A 219 -11.86 12.21 13.23
C LEU A 219 -11.92 10.70 13.47
N VAL A 220 -11.86 9.89 12.41
CA VAL A 220 -11.82 8.43 12.49
C VAL A 220 -10.60 7.93 13.28
N ASP A 221 -9.45 8.59 13.16
CA ASP A 221 -8.22 8.22 13.84
C ASP A 221 -8.30 8.48 15.35
N LEU A 222 -9.13 9.45 15.77
CA LEU A 222 -9.39 9.82 17.17
C LEU A 222 -10.61 9.10 17.79
N THR A 223 -11.32 8.28 17.02
CA THR A 223 -12.57 7.65 17.48
C THR A 223 -12.35 6.76 18.70
N SER A 224 -11.22 6.06 18.77
CA SER A 224 -10.84 5.25 19.93
C SER A 224 -10.71 6.07 21.21
N ALA A 225 -10.11 7.27 21.14
CA ALA A 225 -9.98 8.17 22.28
C ALA A 225 -11.34 8.67 22.78
N PHE A 226 -12.25 9.02 21.86
CA PHE A 226 -13.62 9.41 22.22
C PHE A 226 -14.43 8.27 22.86
N LEU A 227 -14.24 7.03 22.38
CA LEU A 227 -14.89 5.86 22.98
C LEU A 227 -14.41 5.61 24.41
N ILE A 228 -13.10 5.71 24.67
CA ILE A 228 -12.55 5.55 26.03
C ILE A 228 -13.12 6.62 26.97
N LEU A 229 -13.20 7.88 26.52
CA LEU A 229 -13.79 8.96 27.30
C LEU A 229 -15.28 8.68 27.61
N GLY A 230 -16.06 8.25 26.61
CA GLY A 230 -17.47 7.93 26.77
C GLY A 230 -17.71 6.80 27.77
N ILE A 231 -16.93 5.72 27.67
CA ILE A 231 -17.02 4.59 28.61
C ILE A 231 -16.62 5.02 30.03
N GLY A 232 -15.54 5.81 30.16
CA GLY A 232 -15.06 6.31 31.45
C GLY A 232 -16.09 7.19 32.16
N LEU A 233 -16.70 8.14 31.43
CA LEU A 233 -17.77 8.99 31.96
C LEU A 233 -19.01 8.17 32.30
N GLY A 234 -19.38 7.20 31.46
CA GLY A 234 -20.50 6.29 31.72
C GLY A 234 -20.32 5.50 33.02
N LEU A 235 -19.15 4.88 33.22
CA LEU A 235 -18.84 4.16 34.45
C LEU A 235 -18.82 5.06 35.69
N ALA A 236 -18.30 6.29 35.56
CA ALA A 236 -18.30 7.25 36.66
C ALA A 236 -19.72 7.66 37.07
N ILE A 237 -20.61 7.91 36.10
CA ILE A 237 -22.02 8.22 36.35
C ILE A 237 -22.72 7.04 37.02
N ILE A 238 -22.50 5.81 36.53
CA ILE A 238 -23.10 4.60 37.12
C ILE A 238 -22.64 4.41 38.58
N ALA A 239 -21.34 4.58 38.85
CA ALA A 239 -20.81 4.48 40.21
C ALA A 239 -21.42 5.53 41.15
N PHE A 240 -21.55 6.77 40.68
CA PHE A 240 -22.16 7.86 41.44
C PHE A 240 -23.65 7.62 41.72
N LEU A 241 -24.41 7.13 40.73
CA LEU A 241 -25.81 6.76 40.92
C LEU A 241 -25.97 5.62 41.92
N HIS A 242 -25.09 4.62 41.86
CA HIS A 242 -25.08 3.52 42.80
C HIS A 242 -24.76 3.98 44.24
N GLU A 243 -23.85 4.93 44.40
CA GLU A 243 -23.54 5.56 45.69
C GLU A 243 -24.73 6.35 46.24
N LEU A 244 -25.43 7.12 45.41
CA LEU A 244 -26.65 7.84 45.77
C LEU A 244 -27.78 6.91 46.23
N ILE A 245 -27.98 5.80 45.52
CA ILE A 245 -29.01 4.80 45.88
C ILE A 245 -28.68 4.16 47.23
N LYS A 246 -27.42 3.76 47.45
CA LYS A 246 -26.98 3.22 48.74
C LYS A 246 -27.11 4.24 49.87
N SER A 247 -26.71 5.49 49.63
CA SER A 247 -26.83 6.57 50.62
C SER A 247 -28.29 6.85 51.01
N LYS A 248 -29.22 6.74 50.06
CA LYS A 248 -30.65 6.94 50.33
C LYS A 248 -31.33 5.74 51.00
N PHE A 249 -30.83 4.53 50.77
CA PHE A 249 -31.35 3.29 51.38
C PHE A 249 -30.78 3.01 52.78
N PHE A 250 -29.59 3.51 53.08
CA PHE A 250 -28.90 3.30 54.37
C PHE A 250 -28.98 4.53 55.30
N ARG A 251 -29.95 5.42 55.06
CA ARG A 251 -30.31 6.56 55.90
C ARG A 251 -31.71 6.34 56.46
#